data_AF-A0A7K3Y195-F1
#
_entry.id   AF-A0A7K3Y195-F1
#
_cell.length_a   1.000
_cell.length_b   1.000
_cell.length_c   1.000
_cell.angle_alpha   90.00
_cell.angle_beta   90.00
_cell.angle_gamma   90.00
#
_symmetry.space_group_name_H-M   'P 1'
#
loop_
_entity.id
_entity.type
_entity.pdbx_description
1 polymer ?
#
loop_
_entity_poly.entity_id
_entity_poly.type
_entity_poly.pdbx_seq_one_letter_code
_entity_poly.pdbx_strand_id
1 'polypeptide(L)'
;MPNNIAFTRNYTSVIDKVATNQGFKSVVPHTEIGTAFVYCFLVCNKDRIADAGSGTTFPEVSGKTMAGIELALPNINLCAKFEEWAAPLLEQQRCLEEENRQLGNLRDTLLPKLMSGEIDVSSVSAE
;
A
#
# COMPACT_ATOMS: atom_id res chain seq x y z
N MET A 1 10.85 -7.66 26.54
CA MET A 1 9.81 -8.65 26.18
C MET A 1 9.87 -8.83 24.68
N PRO A 2 9.74 -10.05 24.11
CA PRO A 2 9.93 -10.23 22.68
C PRO A 2 8.78 -9.55 21.93
N ASN A 3 9.16 -8.58 21.09
CA ASN A 3 8.31 -7.70 20.30
C ASN A 3 7.72 -8.44 19.10
N ASN A 4 6.93 -9.49 19.36
CA ASN A 4 6.31 -10.26 18.28
C ASN A 4 5.12 -9.47 17.72
N ILE A 5 5.24 -9.05 16.46
CA ILE A 5 4.10 -8.62 15.64
C ILE A 5 3.09 -9.77 15.64
N ALA A 6 1.88 -9.54 16.16
CA ALA A 6 0.84 -10.54 16.20
C ALA A 6 0.14 -10.57 14.85
N PHE A 7 0.43 -11.58 14.04
CA PHE A 7 -0.34 -11.86 12.83
C PHE A 7 -1.59 -12.64 13.21
N THR A 8 -2.66 -11.94 13.55
CA THR A 8 -3.94 -12.58 13.87
C THR A 8 -4.70 -12.90 12.58
N ARG A 9 -5.09 -14.16 12.45
CA ARG A 9 -6.04 -14.64 11.47
C ARG A 9 -7.42 -14.17 11.94
N ASN A 10 -7.90 -13.03 11.43
CA ASN A 10 -9.29 -12.71 11.10
C ASN A 10 -9.42 -11.22 10.73
N TYR A 11 -10.05 -11.00 9.58
CA TYR A 11 -10.25 -9.71 8.94
C TYR A 11 -11.12 -8.75 9.76
N THR A 12 -10.70 -7.50 9.87
CA THR A 12 -11.54 -6.34 9.53
C THR A 12 -10.58 -5.22 9.10
N SER A 13 -10.44 -5.00 7.79
CA SER A 13 -9.73 -3.83 7.28
C SER A 13 -10.50 -2.58 7.71
N VAL A 14 -9.77 -1.61 8.25
CA VAL A 14 -10.16 -0.22 8.06
C VAL A 14 -9.79 0.06 6.60
N ILE A 15 -10.75 0.55 5.81
CA ILE A 15 -10.68 0.88 4.38
C ILE A 15 -10.96 -0.33 3.46
N ASP A 16 -12.12 -0.31 2.80
CA ASP A 16 -12.70 -1.21 1.79
C ASP A 16 -12.54 -2.73 1.97
N LYS A 17 -13.63 -3.49 1.78
CA LYS A 17 -13.60 -4.95 1.83
C LYS A 17 -12.82 -5.50 0.63
N VAL A 18 -11.50 -5.63 0.77
CA VAL A 18 -10.63 -6.28 -0.21
C VAL A 18 -10.49 -7.76 0.14
N ALA A 19 -10.62 -8.65 -0.84
CA ALA A 19 -10.34 -10.08 -0.68
C ALA A 19 -8.89 -10.37 -1.07
N THR A 20 -8.10 -10.97 -0.17
CA THR A 20 -6.74 -11.43 -0.49
C THR A 20 -6.72 -12.90 -0.86
N ASN A 21 -6.06 -13.25 -1.96
CA ASN A 21 -5.76 -14.65 -2.27
C ASN A 21 -4.55 -15.17 -1.45
N GLN A 22 -4.21 -16.46 -1.60
CA GLN A 22 -3.14 -17.12 -0.84
C GLN A 22 -1.73 -16.52 -1.05
N GLY A 23 -1.50 -15.89 -2.20
CA GLY A 23 -0.24 -15.22 -2.56
C GLY A 23 -0.02 -13.89 -1.84
N PHE A 24 -1.06 -13.30 -1.26
CA PHE A 24 -0.96 -12.05 -0.49
C PHE A 24 -0.88 -12.35 1.01
N LYS A 25 -0.03 -11.61 1.72
CA LYS A 25 0.05 -11.64 3.18
C LYS A 25 -0.49 -10.33 3.74
N SER A 26 -1.63 -10.40 4.43
CA SER A 26 -2.18 -9.24 5.13
C SER A 26 -1.42 -9.00 6.43
N VAL A 27 -1.07 -7.74 6.67
CA VAL A 27 -0.43 -7.29 7.91
C VAL A 27 -1.40 -6.34 8.60
N VAL A 28 -1.73 -6.63 9.86
CA VAL A 28 -2.57 -5.76 10.69
C VAL A 28 -1.69 -5.22 11.82
N PRO A 29 -1.33 -3.92 11.80
CA PRO A 29 -0.56 -3.29 12.86
C PRO A 29 -1.30 -3.35 14.20
N HIS A 30 -0.55 -3.49 15.30
CA HIS A 30 -1.10 -3.19 16.62
C HIS A 30 -1.42 -1.69 16.71
N THR A 31 -2.53 -1.35 17.35
CA THR A 31 -3.01 0.04 17.47
C THR A 31 -1.96 0.97 18.08
N GLU A 32 -1.12 0.47 18.99
CA GLU A 32 -0.05 1.24 19.65
C GLU A 32 1.13 1.59 18.74
N ILE A 33 1.30 0.87 17.63
CA ILE A 33 2.41 1.08 16.67
C ILE A 33 1.96 1.99 15.53
N GLY A 34 0.68 1.92 15.15
CA GLY A 34 0.13 2.68 14.03
C GLY A 34 0.43 2.05 12.67
N THR A 35 -0.31 2.49 11.65
CA THR A 35 -0.20 1.95 10.29
C THR A 35 0.98 2.54 9.55
N ALA A 36 1.27 3.82 9.76
CA ALA A 36 2.33 4.52 9.04
C ALA A 36 3.70 3.89 9.32
N PHE A 37 4.01 3.60 10.58
CA PHE A 37 5.30 3.01 10.94
C PHE A 37 5.50 1.62 10.30
N VAL A 38 4.48 0.76 10.40
CA VAL A 38 4.53 -0.58 9.81
C VAL A 38 4.63 -0.50 8.28
N TYR A 39 3.86 0.39 7.65
CA TYR A 39 3.94 0.62 6.21
C TYR A 39 5.35 1.05 5.78
N CYS A 40 5.92 2.09 6.41
CA CYS A 40 7.26 2.56 6.09
C CYS A 40 8.31 1.48 6.32
N PHE A 41 8.20 0.69 7.39
CA PHE A 41 9.10 -0.44 7.61
C PHE A 41 9.04 -1.46 6.46
N LEU A 42 7.84 -1.86 6.04
CA LEU A 42 7.66 -2.82 4.94
C LEU A 42 8.23 -2.28 3.63
N VAL A 43 7.99 -1.00 3.32
CA VAL A 43 8.53 -0.34 2.12
C VAL A 43 10.06 -0.28 2.16
N CYS A 44 10.65 0.16 3.28
CA CYS A 44 12.11 0.25 3.42
C CYS A 44 12.81 -1.12 3.43
N ASN A 45 12.10 -2.18 3.79
CA ASN A 45 12.64 -3.53 3.87
C ASN A 45 12.17 -4.44 2.72
N LYS A 46 11.50 -3.91 1.68
CA LYS A 46 10.87 -4.73 0.64
C LYS A 46 11.84 -5.75 0.03
N ASP A 47 13.07 -5.33 -0.25
CA ASP A 47 14.07 -6.15 -0.93
C ASP A 47 14.58 -7.23 0.02
N ARG A 48 14.87 -6.87 1.27
CA ARG A 48 15.23 -7.83 2.33
C ARG A 48 14.12 -8.86 2.59
N ILE A 49 12.86 -8.43 2.55
CA ILE A 49 11.69 -9.30 2.72
C ILE A 49 11.57 -10.24 1.51
N ALA A 50 11.78 -9.73 0.30
CA ALA A 50 11.75 -10.51 -0.94
C ALA A 50 12.89 -11.54 -1.00
N ASP A 51 14.10 -11.16 -0.60
CA ASP A 51 15.29 -12.03 -0.55
C ASP A 51 15.15 -13.16 0.49
N ALA A 52 14.37 -12.93 1.55
CA ALA A 52 14.03 -13.97 2.51
C ALA A 52 13.00 -14.99 1.96
N GLY A 53 12.35 -14.66 0.84
CA GLY A 53 11.44 -15.53 0.11
C GLY A 53 12.16 -16.75 -0.47
N SER A 54 11.42 -17.84 -0.65
CA SER A 54 11.94 -19.08 -1.24
C SER A 54 11.30 -19.31 -2.62
N GLY A 55 12.06 -19.86 -3.56
CA GLY A 55 11.61 -20.19 -4.92
C GLY A 55 12.34 -19.38 -5.99
N THR A 56 12.76 -20.04 -7.07
CA THR A 56 13.56 -19.44 -8.15
C THR A 56 12.74 -18.89 -9.31
N THR A 57 11.49 -19.35 -9.47
CA THR A 57 10.60 -18.96 -10.57
C THR A 57 9.51 -17.98 -10.12
N PHE A 58 9.03 -18.13 -8.89
CA PHE A 58 8.11 -17.21 -8.21
C PHE A 58 8.55 -17.11 -6.74
N PRO A 59 9.37 -16.10 -6.38
CA PRO A 59 9.78 -15.90 -5.01
C PRO A 59 8.56 -15.62 -4.13
N GLU A 60 8.23 -16.53 -3.23
CA GLU A 60 7.11 -16.38 -2.31
C GLU A 60 7.63 -16.25 -0.87
N VAL A 61 7.11 -15.24 -0.16
CA VAL A 61 7.36 -15.06 1.27
C VAL A 61 6.26 -15.78 2.04
N SER A 62 6.63 -16.90 2.67
CA SER A 62 5.69 -17.65 3.51
C SER A 62 5.27 -16.83 4.75
N GLY A 63 4.11 -17.13 5.33
CA GLY A 63 3.70 -16.49 6.58
C GLY A 63 4.69 -16.72 7.73
N LYS A 64 5.36 -17.89 7.74
CA LYS A 64 6.41 -18.22 8.71
C LYS A 64 7.65 -17.35 8.50
N THR A 65 8.06 -17.15 7.24
CA THR A 65 9.17 -16.27 6.87
C THR A 65 8.86 -14.84 7.32
N MET A 66 7.67 -14.34 6.99
CA MET A 66 7.24 -13.00 7.37
C MET A 66 7.21 -12.79 8.89
N ALA A 67 6.76 -13.78 9.65
CA ALA A 67 6.75 -13.72 11.12
C ALA A 67 8.14 -13.72 11.76
N GLY A 68 9.16 -14.22 11.05
CA GLY A 68 10.56 -14.19 11.49
C GLY A 68 11.28 -12.88 11.18
N ILE A 69 10.63 -11.93 10.51
CA ILE A 69 11.24 -10.65 10.15
C ILE A 69 11.22 -9.74 11.38
N GLU A 70 12.38 -9.55 11.98
CA GLU A 70 12.53 -8.70 13.16
C GLU A 70 12.28 -7.22 12.82
N LEU A 71 11.48 -6.58 13.68
CA LEU A 71 11.15 -5.16 13.65
C LEU A 71 11.67 -4.49 14.92
N ALA A 72 12.62 -3.57 14.77
CA ALA A 72 13.05 -2.73 15.86
C ALA A 72 11.97 -1.67 16.14
N LEU A 73 11.18 -1.90 17.19
CA LEU A 73 10.12 -0.97 17.59
C LEU A 73 10.69 0.15 18.47
N PRO A 74 10.44 1.43 18.11
CA PRO A 74 10.67 2.53 19.03
C PRO A 74 9.65 2.48 20.18
N ASN A 75 9.80 3.37 21.16
CA ASN A 75 8.80 3.48 22.21
C ASN A 75 7.44 3.95 21.63
N ILE A 76 6.36 3.56 22.31
CA ILE A 76 4.97 3.82 21.86
C ILE A 76 4.70 5.31 21.64
N ASN A 77 5.28 6.20 22.46
CA ASN A 77 5.11 7.65 22.29
C ASN A 77 5.73 8.16 20.99
N LEU A 78 6.87 7.58 20.57
CA LEU A 78 7.50 7.93 19.31
C LEU A 78 6.72 7.36 18.12
N CYS A 79 6.18 6.14 18.23
CA CYS A 79 5.25 5.59 17.23
C CYS A 79 4.04 6.51 17.03
N ALA A 80 3.41 6.97 18.12
CA ALA A 80 2.25 7.86 18.05
C ALA A 80 2.59 9.20 17.38
N LYS A 81 3.72 9.82 17.72
CA LYS A 81 4.18 11.06 17.08
C LYS A 81 4.50 10.85 15.60
N PHE A 82 5.08 9.71 15.24
CA PHE A 82 5.35 9.37 13.86
C PHE A 82 4.05 9.18 13.07
N GLU A 83 3.07 8.48 13.64
CA GLU A 83 1.75 8.31 13.03
C GLU A 83 1.08 9.65 12.77
N GLU A 84 1.04 10.55 13.76
CA GLU A 84 0.47 11.90 13.62
C GLU A 84 1.12 12.71 12.49
N TRP A 85 2.44 12.58 12.34
CA TRP A 85 3.21 13.27 11.30
C TRP A 85 3.05 12.63 9.91
N ALA A 86 3.10 11.30 9.82
CA ALA A 86 3.15 10.56 8.57
C ALA A 86 1.76 10.29 7.97
N ALA A 87 0.73 10.10 8.80
CA ALA A 87 -0.63 9.81 8.35
C ALA A 87 -1.17 10.80 7.30
N PRO A 88 -1.08 12.14 7.48
CA PRO A 88 -1.58 13.08 6.46
C PRO A 88 -0.80 12.99 5.13
N LEU A 89 0.50 12.68 5.18
CA LEU A 89 1.32 12.52 3.98
C LEU A 89 0.94 11.25 3.20
N LEU A 90 0.73 10.14 3.91
CA LEU A 90 0.31 8.88 3.31
C LEU A 90 -1.10 8.98 2.73
N GLU A 91 -2.00 9.69 3.39
CA GLU A 91 -3.35 9.93 2.87
C GLU A 91 -3.34 10.83 1.63
N GLN A 92 -2.48 11.85 1.60
CA GLN A 92 -2.29 12.68 0.41
C GLN A 92 -1.72 11.86 -0.76
N GLN A 93 -0.72 11.01 -0.50
CA GLN A 93 -0.18 10.10 -1.51
C GLN A 93 -1.28 9.21 -2.08
N ARG A 94 -2.12 8.60 -1.23
CA ARG A 94 -3.25 7.76 -1.65
C ARG A 94 -4.22 8.52 -2.56
N CYS A 95 -4.58 9.75 -2.19
CA CYS A 95 -5.47 10.60 -3.00
C CYS A 95 -4.87 10.91 -4.38
N LEU A 96 -3.59 11.26 -4.43
CA LEU A 96 -2.90 11.59 -5.69
C LEU A 96 -2.73 10.36 -6.59
N GLU A 97 -2.47 9.18 -6.03
CA GLU A 97 -2.41 7.93 -6.78
C GLU A 97 -3.78 7.56 -7.38
N GLU A 98 -4.86 7.79 -6.63
CA GLU A 98 -6.23 7.62 -7.12
C GLU A 98 -6.55 8.54 -8.29
N GLU A 99 -6.28 9.84 -8.12
CA GLU A 99 -6.52 10.86 -9.15
C GLU A 99 -5.72 10.57 -10.42
N ASN A 100 -4.43 10.26 -10.30
CA ASN A 100 -3.60 9.89 -11.44
C ASN A 100 -4.16 8.69 -12.19
N ARG A 101 -4.69 7.68 -11.48
CA ARG A 101 -5.32 6.52 -12.12
C ARG A 101 -6.60 6.91 -12.86
N GLN A 102 -7.44 7.76 -12.27
CA GLN A 102 -8.66 8.25 -12.90
C GLN A 102 -8.36 9.09 -14.15
N LEU A 103 -7.39 10.00 -14.07
CA LEU A 103 -6.94 10.81 -15.20
C LEU A 103 -6.34 9.94 -16.32
N GLY A 104 -5.56 8.92 -15.95
CA GLY A 104 -5.03 7.93 -16.90
C GLY A 104 -6.15 7.19 -17.64
N ASN A 105 -7.15 6.68 -16.91
CA ASN A 105 -8.31 6.01 -17.50
C ASN A 105 -9.13 6.94 -18.40
N LEU A 106 -9.31 8.20 -17.98
CA LEU A 106 -10.02 9.21 -18.77
C LEU A 106 -9.27 9.49 -20.07
N ARG A 107 -7.95 9.70 -20.01
CA ARG A 107 -7.10 9.87 -21.18
C ARG A 107 -7.24 8.69 -22.14
N ASP A 108 -7.10 7.47 -21.63
CA ASP A 108 -7.13 6.26 -22.46
C ASP A 108 -8.51 5.99 -23.06
N THR A 109 -9.56 6.50 -22.42
CA THR A 109 -10.94 6.44 -22.94
C THR A 109 -11.19 7.50 -24.01
N LEU A 110 -10.71 8.74 -23.80
CA LEU A 110 -11.00 9.87 -24.69
C LEU A 110 -10.09 9.90 -25.91
N LEU A 111 -8.81 9.55 -25.77
CA LEU A 111 -7.83 9.68 -26.83
C LEU A 111 -8.23 8.90 -28.11
N PRO A 112 -8.70 7.65 -28.04
CA PRO A 112 -9.17 6.93 -29.24
C PRO A 112 -10.35 7.61 -29.93
N LYS A 113 -11.30 8.16 -29.14
CA LYS A 113 -12.50 8.85 -29.65
C LYS A 113 -12.18 10.20 -30.29
N LEU A 114 -11.19 10.91 -29.76
CA LEU A 114 -10.65 12.13 -30.37
C LEU A 114 -9.92 11.80 -31.68
N MET A 115 -9.08 10.75 -31.68
CA MET A 115 -8.33 10.34 -32.87
C MET A 115 -9.20 9.78 -34.00
N SER A 116 -10.30 9.11 -33.66
CA SER A 116 -11.27 8.62 -34.66
C SER A 116 -12.18 9.72 -35.21
N GLY A 117 -12.17 10.91 -34.60
CA GLY A 117 -13.10 11.99 -34.92
C GLY A 117 -14.53 11.74 -34.40
N GLU A 118 -14.74 10.73 -33.55
CA GLU A 118 -16.02 10.51 -32.86
C GLU A 118 -16.36 11.66 -31.91
N ILE A 119 -15.33 12.27 -31.32
CA ILE A 119 -15.42 13.51 -30.53
C ILE A 119 -14.65 14.60 -31.27
N ASP A 120 -15.34 15.67 -31.66
CA ASP A 120 -14.74 16.88 -32.23
C ASP A 120 -14.65 17.97 -31.17
N VAL A 121 -13.44 18.52 -30.99
CA VAL A 121 -13.13 19.58 -30.02
C VAL A 121 -12.70 20.88 -30.69
N SER A 122 -12.80 20.99 -32.03
CA SER A 122 -12.40 22.17 -32.81
C SER A 122 -13.10 23.46 -32.42
N SER A 123 -14.30 23.36 -31.84
CA SER A 123 -15.13 24.49 -31.38
C SER A 123 -15.04 24.76 -29.87
N VAL A 124 -14.26 23.97 -29.13
CA VAL A 124 -14.11 24.12 -27.68
C VAL A 124 -12.98 25.12 -27.39
N SER A 125 -13.29 26.21 -26.68
CA SER A 125 -12.28 27.14 -26.16
C SER A 125 -11.78 26.66 -24.80
N ALA A 126 -10.46 26.64 -24.60
CA ALA A 126 -9.87 26.46 -23.27
C ALA A 126 -9.88 27.82 -22.56
N GLU A 127 -10.63 27.93 -21.46
CA GLU A 127 -10.61 29.07 -20.53
C GLU A 127 -9.56 28.87 -19.43
#